data_AF-A0A8C4JSF2-F1
#
_entry.id   AF-A0A8C4JSF2-F1
#
_cell.length_a   1.000
_cell.length_b   1.000
_cell.length_c   1.000
_cell.angle_alpha   90.00
_cell.angle_beta   90.00
_cell.angle_gamma   90.00
#
_symmetry.space_group_name_H-M   'P 1'
#
loop_
_entity.id
_entity.type
_entity.pdbx_description
1 polymer ?
#
loop_
_entity_poly.entity_id
_entity_poly.type
_entity_poly.pdbx_seq_one_letter_code
_entity_poly.pdbx_strand_id
1 'polypeptide(L)'
;RHWRRATLPPPSSPPPFGARGHGQDGGGGGGSGGSAAPGAGRAAGRWARAGPRRGSPAVAAAQLSSSAFSPQGPAAGRLLQLRRGIRLSAPAAIQVTVRDALNQALDEELERDERVFLLGEEVAQYDGAYKISRGLWKKYGDKRVIDTPISEMGFTGIAVGAAMAGLRPVCEFMTFNFSMQAIDQVINSAAKTCYMSAGSIAVPIVFRGPNGASAGVAAQHSQCFAAWYGHCPGLKVVSPWSSEDAKGLLKASIRDDNPGEYTQIVAIANVSS
;
A
#
# COMPACT_ATOMS: atom_id res chain seq x y z
N ARG A 1 -27.84 -2.55 -28.84
CA ARG A 1 -27.11 -3.71 -29.43
C ARG A 1 -27.11 -4.82 -28.38
N HIS A 2 -27.80 -5.92 -28.66
CA HIS A 2 -28.04 -7.03 -27.73
C HIS A 2 -26.75 -7.76 -27.33
N TRP A 3 -26.59 -8.05 -26.04
CA TRP A 3 -25.74 -9.15 -25.57
C TRP A 3 -26.65 -10.27 -25.08
N ARG A 4 -26.81 -11.31 -25.91
CA ARG A 4 -27.45 -12.57 -25.49
C ARG A 4 -26.48 -13.32 -24.58
N ARG A 5 -26.99 -13.85 -23.48
CA ARG A 5 -26.32 -14.81 -22.60
C ARG A 5 -25.94 -16.04 -23.42
N ALA A 6 -24.64 -16.27 -23.64
CA ALA A 6 -24.16 -17.52 -24.23
C ALA A 6 -24.07 -18.56 -23.11
N THR A 7 -24.92 -19.58 -23.17
CA THR A 7 -24.79 -20.80 -22.37
C THR A 7 -23.66 -21.64 -22.95
N LEU A 8 -22.61 -21.88 -22.18
CA LEU A 8 -21.51 -22.77 -22.57
C LEU A 8 -21.97 -24.24 -22.51
N PRO A 9 -21.63 -25.08 -23.50
CA PRO A 9 -21.87 -26.52 -23.43
C PRO A 9 -20.91 -27.20 -22.43
N PRO A 10 -21.28 -28.37 -21.86
CA PRO A 10 -20.44 -29.08 -20.90
C PRO A 10 -19.16 -29.64 -21.56
N PRO A 11 -18.07 -29.82 -20.78
CA PRO A 11 -16.78 -30.25 -21.31
C PRO A 11 -16.83 -31.71 -21.79
N SER A 12 -16.35 -31.95 -23.02
CA SER A 12 -16.09 -33.29 -23.54
C SER A 12 -14.83 -33.89 -22.91
N SER A 13 -14.89 -35.18 -22.59
CA SER A 13 -13.79 -35.97 -22.01
C SER A 13 -12.55 -36.00 -22.92
N PRO A 14 -11.32 -36.02 -22.34
CA PRO A 14 -10.09 -36.02 -23.14
C PRO A 14 -9.83 -37.39 -23.80
N PRO A 15 -9.22 -37.42 -25.00
CA PRO A 15 -8.84 -38.67 -25.64
C PRO A 15 -7.61 -39.31 -24.96
N PRO A 16 -7.46 -40.64 -25.01
CA PRO A 16 -6.37 -41.35 -24.34
C PRO A 16 -5.01 -41.16 -25.06
N PHE A 17 -3.97 -41.05 -24.25
CA PHE A 17 -2.56 -41.00 -24.66
C PHE A 17 -2.15 -42.29 -25.41
N GLY A 18 -1.66 -42.14 -26.64
CA GLY A 18 -1.06 -43.19 -27.43
C GLY A 18 0.30 -42.77 -27.98
N ALA A 19 1.35 -43.47 -27.56
CA ALA A 19 2.73 -43.30 -27.99
C ALA A 19 2.97 -43.78 -29.43
N ARG A 20 3.86 -43.07 -30.15
CA ARG A 20 4.73 -43.44 -31.31
C ARG A 20 5.31 -42.11 -31.81
N GLY A 21 6.58 -41.88 -32.10
CA GLY A 21 7.68 -42.73 -32.53
C GLY A 21 8.35 -42.03 -33.74
N HIS A 22 9.64 -41.72 -33.59
CA HIS A 22 10.66 -41.32 -34.59
C HIS A 22 10.28 -40.90 -36.04
N GLY A 23 10.88 -39.79 -36.48
CA GLY A 23 11.09 -39.46 -37.90
C GLY A 23 11.91 -38.17 -38.06
N GLN A 24 13.18 -38.31 -38.44
CA GLN A 24 14.05 -37.23 -38.92
C GLN A 24 13.52 -36.68 -40.26
N ASP A 25 13.81 -35.41 -40.57
CA ASP A 25 14.37 -35.00 -41.87
C ASP A 25 14.85 -33.54 -41.79
N GLY A 26 16.05 -33.28 -42.33
CA GLY A 26 16.77 -32.02 -42.24
C GLY A 26 16.67 -31.11 -43.47
N GLY A 27 17.50 -30.05 -43.47
CA GLY A 27 17.86 -29.33 -44.69
C GLY A 27 17.91 -27.80 -44.60
N GLY A 28 19.06 -27.27 -44.16
CA GLY A 28 19.92 -26.33 -44.91
C GLY A 28 19.44 -24.95 -45.37
N GLY A 29 20.31 -23.95 -45.17
CA GLY A 29 20.54 -22.88 -46.15
C GLY A 29 20.60 -21.45 -45.59
N GLY A 30 21.81 -20.87 -45.56
CA GLY A 30 22.10 -19.52 -45.09
C GLY A 30 21.93 -18.42 -46.14
N GLY A 31 22.22 -17.18 -45.75
CA GLY A 31 22.22 -16.02 -46.65
C GLY A 31 22.41 -14.68 -45.94
N SER A 32 23.66 -14.25 -45.85
CA SER A 32 24.18 -12.97 -45.36
C SER A 32 23.84 -11.76 -46.23
N GLY A 33 23.87 -10.56 -45.65
CA GLY A 33 24.05 -9.31 -46.41
C GLY A 33 23.90 -8.06 -45.53
N GLY A 34 25.03 -7.50 -45.06
CA GLY A 34 25.05 -6.25 -44.31
C GLY A 34 25.07 -5.01 -45.20
N SER A 35 24.93 -3.83 -44.59
CA SER A 35 25.72 -2.64 -44.96
C SER A 35 25.59 -1.56 -43.88
N ALA A 36 26.66 -0.76 -43.82
CA ALA A 36 27.08 0.14 -42.77
C ALA A 36 26.29 1.46 -42.66
N ALA A 37 26.43 2.07 -41.48
CA ALA A 37 26.20 3.49 -41.22
C ALA A 37 27.15 4.37 -42.08
N PRO A 38 26.86 5.68 -42.22
CA PRO A 38 27.46 6.62 -41.26
C PRO A 38 26.60 7.87 -40.97
N GLY A 39 27.04 8.68 -40.01
CA GLY A 39 26.88 10.14 -40.11
C GLY A 39 26.31 10.85 -38.89
N ALA A 40 27.21 11.48 -38.14
CA ALA A 40 26.94 12.38 -37.03
C ALA A 40 26.14 13.63 -37.44
N GLY A 41 25.33 14.15 -36.50
CA GLY A 41 24.64 15.43 -36.65
C GLY A 41 24.05 15.93 -35.33
N ARG A 42 24.89 16.58 -34.52
CA ARG A 42 24.43 17.45 -33.42
C ARG A 42 23.65 18.62 -34.02
N ALA A 43 22.41 18.84 -33.58
CA ALA A 43 21.74 20.12 -33.73
C ALA A 43 20.72 20.34 -32.60
N ALA A 44 21.16 21.07 -31.58
CA ALA A 44 20.31 21.85 -30.72
C ALA A 44 19.59 22.92 -31.55
N GLY A 45 18.31 23.17 -31.31
CA GLY A 45 17.64 24.29 -31.95
C GLY A 45 16.13 24.40 -31.77
N ARG A 46 15.74 25.23 -30.81
CA ARG A 46 14.72 26.27 -30.97
C ARG A 46 13.24 25.82 -30.88
N TRP A 47 12.78 25.61 -29.64
CA TRP A 47 11.37 25.82 -29.29
C TRP A 47 11.18 27.31 -28.94
N ALA A 48 10.08 27.87 -29.44
CA ALA A 48 9.83 29.30 -29.56
C ALA A 48 9.78 30.06 -28.22
N ARG A 49 10.28 31.31 -28.25
CA ARG A 49 10.11 32.31 -27.18
C ARG A 49 8.64 32.72 -27.09
N ALA A 50 8.01 32.45 -25.95
CA ALA A 50 6.84 33.19 -25.50
C ALA A 50 7.31 34.22 -24.45
N GLY A 51 7.00 35.50 -24.68
CA GLY A 51 7.41 36.63 -23.83
C GLY A 51 6.66 36.69 -22.48
N PRO A 52 7.10 37.57 -21.57
CA PRO A 52 6.58 37.65 -20.21
C PRO A 52 5.20 38.33 -20.18
N ARG A 53 4.18 37.62 -19.69
CA ARG A 53 2.90 38.22 -19.35
C ARG A 53 2.94 38.75 -17.91
N ARG A 54 2.78 40.06 -17.81
CA ARG A 54 2.55 40.86 -16.59
C ARG A 54 1.20 40.51 -15.96
N GLY A 55 1.13 40.66 -14.63
CA GLY A 55 -0.08 41.12 -13.94
C GLY A 55 -0.60 40.21 -12.83
N SER A 56 0.00 40.28 -11.65
CA SER A 56 -0.67 39.91 -10.40
C SER A 56 -1.56 41.06 -9.94
N PRO A 57 -2.86 40.86 -9.63
CA PRO A 57 -3.64 41.90 -8.98
C PRO A 57 -3.34 41.89 -7.47
N ALA A 58 -2.79 42.99 -6.98
CA ALA A 58 -2.74 43.32 -5.56
C ALA A 58 -4.15 43.67 -5.08
N VAL A 59 -4.67 42.93 -4.11
CA VAL A 59 -5.94 43.25 -3.45
C VAL A 59 -5.63 44.07 -2.21
N ALA A 60 -6.14 45.30 -2.19
CA ALA A 60 -5.92 46.31 -1.17
C ALA A 60 -6.55 45.90 0.17
N ALA A 61 -5.79 46.08 1.25
CA ALA A 61 -6.26 45.95 2.62
C ALA A 61 -7.15 47.17 2.97
N ALA A 62 -8.47 46.94 3.05
CA ALA A 62 -9.41 47.89 3.62
C ALA A 62 -9.37 47.78 5.14
N GLN A 63 -8.84 48.81 5.81
CA GLN A 63 -8.99 49.00 7.26
C GLN A 63 -10.45 49.37 7.55
N LEU A 64 -11.18 48.44 8.15
CA LEU A 64 -12.49 48.71 8.77
C LEU A 64 -12.25 48.94 10.26
N SER A 65 -12.55 50.16 10.73
CA SER A 65 -12.53 50.51 12.14
C SER A 65 -13.69 49.81 12.86
N SER A 66 -13.37 48.83 13.70
CA SER A 66 -14.35 48.25 14.62
C SER A 66 -14.50 49.19 15.81
N SER A 67 -15.56 49.99 15.82
CA SER A 67 -15.99 50.69 17.03
C SER A 67 -16.47 49.65 18.07
N ALA A 68 -15.91 49.74 19.27
CA ALA A 68 -16.21 48.84 20.38
C ALA A 68 -17.62 49.11 20.93
N PHE A 69 -18.50 48.13 20.85
CA PHE A 69 -19.78 48.13 21.55
C PHE A 69 -19.58 47.52 22.94
N SER A 70 -19.60 48.34 23.98
CA SER A 70 -19.54 47.88 25.38
C SER A 70 -20.95 47.63 25.93
N PRO A 71 -21.29 46.41 26.37
CA PRO A 71 -22.54 46.19 27.09
C PRO A 71 -22.32 46.52 28.58
N GLN A 72 -23.00 47.55 29.07
CA GLN A 72 -23.11 47.84 30.50
C GLN A 72 -24.30 47.04 31.07
N GLY A 73 -24.06 46.15 32.03
CA GLY A 73 -25.11 45.44 32.77
C GLY A 73 -24.57 44.50 33.86
N PRO A 74 -25.11 44.53 35.09
CA PRO A 74 -24.51 43.88 36.27
C PRO A 74 -24.94 42.41 36.43
N ALA A 75 -24.73 41.57 35.40
CA ALA A 75 -25.06 40.14 35.44
C ALA A 75 -23.89 39.19 35.08
N ALA A 76 -22.68 39.73 34.85
CA ALA A 76 -21.51 38.93 34.45
C ALA A 76 -20.75 38.29 35.63
N GLY A 77 -21.06 38.67 36.87
CA GLY A 77 -20.26 38.30 38.05
C GLY A 77 -20.41 36.85 38.52
N ARG A 78 -21.47 36.13 38.13
CA ARG A 78 -21.78 34.81 38.72
C ARG A 78 -21.38 33.59 37.89
N LEU A 79 -21.04 33.76 36.61
CA LEU A 79 -20.54 32.65 35.76
C LEU A 79 -19.01 32.54 35.73
N LEU A 80 -18.27 33.58 36.13
CA LEU A 80 -16.81 33.57 36.08
C LEU A 80 -16.14 32.84 37.26
N GLN A 81 -16.89 32.50 38.32
CA GLN A 81 -16.32 31.85 39.50
C GLN A 81 -16.24 30.31 39.43
N LEU A 82 -16.91 29.66 38.47
CA LEU A 82 -16.87 28.20 38.32
C LEU A 82 -15.81 27.67 37.34
N ARG A 83 -14.99 28.53 36.74
CA ARG A 83 -13.92 28.12 35.81
C ARG A 83 -12.53 27.98 36.43
N ARG A 84 -12.36 28.19 37.74
CA ARG A 84 -11.04 28.25 38.39
C ARG A 84 -10.47 26.91 38.92
N GLY A 85 -11.12 25.78 38.64
CA GLY A 85 -10.82 24.51 39.33
C GLY A 85 -10.24 23.37 38.49
N ILE A 86 -10.05 23.50 37.18
CA ILE A 86 -9.58 22.37 36.36
C ILE A 86 -8.34 22.81 35.58
N ARG A 87 -7.17 22.71 36.21
CA ARG A 87 -5.92 22.55 35.47
C ARG A 87 -5.85 21.09 35.06
N LEU A 88 -6.46 20.73 33.93
CA LEU A 88 -6.08 19.51 33.22
C LEU A 88 -4.64 19.75 32.78
N SER A 89 -3.68 19.26 33.57
CA SER A 89 -2.36 18.99 33.05
C SER A 89 -2.58 18.02 31.90
N ALA A 90 -2.55 18.51 30.66
CA ALA A 90 -2.48 17.63 29.51
C ALA A 90 -1.32 16.66 29.80
N PRO A 91 -1.54 15.33 29.72
CA PRO A 91 -0.42 14.41 29.90
C PRO A 91 0.68 14.82 28.94
N ALA A 92 1.93 14.81 29.41
CA ALA A 92 3.08 15.13 28.58
C ALA A 92 2.99 14.31 27.29
N ALA A 93 2.92 14.99 26.14
CA ALA A 93 2.80 14.32 24.85
C ALA A 93 4.03 13.44 24.65
N ILE A 94 3.85 12.12 24.75
CA ILE A 94 4.91 11.16 24.49
C ILE A 94 5.21 11.26 22.99
N GLN A 95 6.40 11.75 22.65
CA GLN A 95 6.87 11.81 21.27
C GLN A 95 7.22 10.39 20.82
N VAL A 96 6.50 9.89 19.83
CA VAL A 96 6.68 8.54 19.27
C VAL A 96 7.06 8.69 17.81
N THR A 97 8.11 7.98 17.38
CA THR A 97 8.51 7.96 15.96
C THR A 97 7.50 7.16 15.14
N VAL A 98 7.39 7.40 13.83
CA VAL A 98 6.50 6.62 12.94
C VAL A 98 6.84 5.12 13.01
N ARG A 99 8.13 4.79 13.09
CA ARG A 99 8.61 3.41 13.27
C ARG A 99 8.04 2.77 14.53
N ASP A 100 8.16 3.45 15.67
CA ASP A 100 7.68 2.92 16.96
C ASP A 100 6.15 2.88 17.00
N ALA A 101 5.47 3.82 16.33
CA ALA A 101 4.02 3.83 16.21
C ALA A 101 3.48 2.63 15.41
N LEU A 102 4.16 2.26 14.32
CA LEU A 102 3.86 1.05 13.55
C LEU A 102 4.15 -0.23 14.35
N ASN A 103 5.28 -0.25 15.08
CA ASN A 103 5.61 -1.37 15.96
C ASN A 103 4.54 -1.57 17.04
N GLN A 104 4.10 -0.50 17.71
CA GLN A 104 3.02 -0.54 18.70
C GLN A 104 1.70 -1.02 18.08
N ALA A 105 1.37 -0.57 16.87
CA ALA A 105 0.17 -1.05 16.18
C ALA A 105 0.23 -2.55 15.91
N LEU A 106 1.37 -3.07 15.42
CA LEU A 106 1.55 -4.52 15.21
C LEU A 106 1.48 -5.29 16.52
N ASP A 107 2.16 -4.80 17.55
CA ASP A 107 2.18 -5.44 18.87
C ASP A 107 0.76 -5.55 19.45
N GLU A 108 0.02 -4.45 19.44
CA GLU A 108 -1.35 -4.41 19.97
C GLU A 108 -2.32 -5.29 19.17
N GLU A 109 -2.17 -5.42 17.85
CA GLU A 109 -3.04 -6.30 17.06
C GLU A 109 -2.63 -7.78 17.13
N LEU A 110 -1.33 -8.08 17.24
CA LEU A 110 -0.84 -9.45 17.47
C LEU A 110 -1.29 -9.97 18.85
N GLU A 111 -1.30 -9.11 19.87
CA GLU A 111 -1.82 -9.43 21.19
C GLU A 111 -3.35 -9.62 21.18
N ARG A 112 -4.07 -8.78 20.42
CA ARG A 112 -5.53 -8.77 20.38
C ARG A 112 -6.13 -9.98 19.67
N ASP A 113 -5.53 -10.43 18.57
CA ASP A 113 -6.11 -11.47 17.72
C ASP A 113 -5.06 -12.50 17.31
N GLU A 114 -5.22 -13.74 17.79
CA GLU A 114 -4.31 -14.86 17.51
C GLU A 114 -4.23 -15.22 16.02
N ARG A 115 -5.22 -14.80 15.21
CA ARG A 115 -5.24 -15.01 13.75
C ARG A 115 -4.33 -14.04 13.01
N VAL A 116 -3.91 -12.94 13.63
CA VAL A 116 -2.99 -11.97 13.04
C VAL A 116 -1.59 -12.54 13.05
N PHE A 117 -0.87 -12.48 11.94
CA PHE A 117 0.55 -12.83 11.93
C PHE A 117 1.31 -11.98 10.90
N LEU A 118 2.58 -11.76 11.15
CA LEU A 118 3.48 -11.02 10.26
C LEU A 118 4.32 -12.01 9.47
N LEU A 119 4.41 -11.81 8.16
CA LEU A 119 5.34 -12.54 7.30
C LEU A 119 6.00 -11.60 6.30
N GLY A 120 7.25 -11.89 5.96
CA GLY A 120 8.04 -11.16 4.98
C GLY A 120 9.53 -11.44 5.11
N GLU A 121 10.33 -10.78 4.30
CA GLU A 121 11.77 -10.90 4.35
C GLU A 121 12.33 -10.15 5.56
N GLU A 122 13.15 -10.84 6.36
CA GLU A 122 13.88 -10.26 7.50
C GLU A 122 12.99 -9.65 8.60
N VAL A 123 11.71 -10.00 8.66
CA VAL A 123 10.75 -9.45 9.63
C VAL A 123 10.92 -10.04 11.04
N ALA A 124 11.50 -11.23 11.18
CA ALA A 124 11.58 -11.95 12.44
C ALA A 124 12.94 -11.80 13.12
N GLN A 125 13.93 -12.64 12.81
CA GLN A 125 15.19 -12.69 13.56
C GLN A 125 16.06 -11.44 13.36
N TYR A 126 15.89 -10.76 12.23
CA TYR A 126 16.60 -9.52 11.93
C TYR A 126 15.92 -8.27 12.50
N ASP A 127 14.81 -8.41 13.25
CA ASP A 127 14.01 -7.30 13.79
C ASP A 127 13.43 -6.35 12.71
N GLY A 128 13.34 -6.80 11.45
CA GLY A 128 12.89 -6.00 10.32
C GLY A 128 14.03 -5.17 9.69
N ALA A 129 14.02 -5.06 8.36
CA ALA A 129 14.98 -4.24 7.61
C ALA A 129 15.00 -2.77 8.09
N TYR A 130 13.82 -2.21 8.38
CA TYR A 130 13.66 -0.83 8.89
C TYR A 130 13.39 -0.76 10.40
N LYS A 131 13.57 -1.86 11.13
CA LYS A 131 13.36 -1.98 12.59
C LYS A 131 11.93 -1.70 13.07
N ILE A 132 10.94 -1.91 12.19
CA ILE A 132 9.51 -1.76 12.49
C ILE A 132 8.97 -2.98 13.26
N SER A 133 9.44 -4.19 12.98
CA SER A 133 9.01 -5.43 13.65
C SER A 133 9.88 -5.83 14.85
N ARG A 134 10.74 -4.91 15.31
CA ARG A 134 11.70 -5.15 16.38
C ARG A 134 11.04 -5.68 17.65
N GLY A 135 11.59 -6.77 18.19
CA GLY A 135 11.13 -7.41 19.42
C GLY A 135 9.85 -8.25 19.28
N LEU A 136 9.13 -8.18 18.16
CA LEU A 136 7.88 -8.93 17.97
C LEU A 136 8.13 -10.43 17.89
N TRP A 137 9.17 -10.87 17.16
CA TRP A 137 9.51 -12.29 17.09
C TRP A 137 9.87 -12.86 18.47
N LYS A 138 10.63 -12.12 19.28
CA LYS A 138 10.95 -12.52 20.65
C LYS A 138 9.70 -12.64 21.54
N LYS A 139 8.67 -11.81 21.32
CA LYS A 139 7.42 -11.82 22.09
C LYS A 139 6.46 -12.94 21.64
N TYR A 140 6.32 -13.17 20.33
CA TYR A 140 5.27 -14.03 19.76
C TYR A 140 5.75 -15.33 19.10
N GLY A 141 7.05 -15.46 18.83
CA GLY A 141 7.69 -16.66 18.27
C GLY A 141 7.41 -16.92 16.78
N ASP A 142 7.94 -18.05 16.31
CA ASP A 142 8.02 -18.43 14.89
C ASP A 142 6.66 -18.63 14.22
N LYS A 143 5.57 -18.83 14.99
CA LYS A 143 4.23 -19.02 14.42
C LYS A 143 3.55 -17.70 14.06
N ARG A 144 4.00 -16.59 14.63
CA ARG A 144 3.32 -15.28 14.54
C ARG A 144 4.16 -14.23 13.82
N VAL A 145 5.49 -14.41 13.77
CA VAL A 145 6.40 -13.56 13.02
C VAL A 145 7.33 -14.47 12.21
N ILE A 146 7.14 -14.51 10.90
CA ILE A 146 7.69 -15.53 10.01
C ILE A 146 8.63 -14.87 8.99
N ASP A 147 9.91 -15.24 9.03
CA ASP A 147 10.85 -14.92 7.97
C ASP A 147 10.58 -15.77 6.73
N THR A 148 10.52 -15.13 5.57
CA THR A 148 10.27 -15.80 4.28
C THR A 148 11.52 -15.79 3.40
N PRO A 149 11.66 -16.77 2.47
CA PRO A 149 12.61 -16.65 1.37
C PRO A 149 12.33 -15.42 0.51
N ILE A 150 13.34 -14.97 -0.25
CA ILE A 150 13.25 -13.86 -1.22
C ILE A 150 12.45 -14.33 -2.44
N SER A 151 11.13 -14.37 -2.28
CA SER A 151 10.17 -14.79 -3.29
C SER A 151 8.83 -14.12 -3.03
N GLU A 152 8.72 -12.87 -3.46
CA GLU A 152 7.57 -12.02 -3.22
C GLU A 152 6.28 -12.67 -3.70
N MET A 153 6.30 -13.26 -4.90
CA MET A 153 5.16 -13.99 -5.44
C MET A 153 4.74 -15.17 -4.53
N GLY A 154 5.72 -15.90 -4.01
CA GLY A 154 5.51 -17.09 -3.19
C GLY A 154 4.85 -16.74 -1.85
N PHE A 155 5.50 -15.90 -1.05
CA PHE A 155 4.96 -15.56 0.27
C PHE A 155 3.67 -14.75 0.19
N THR A 156 3.50 -13.92 -0.84
CA THR A 156 2.24 -13.18 -1.05
C THR A 156 1.09 -14.15 -1.36
N GLY A 157 1.31 -15.14 -2.23
CA GLY A 157 0.31 -16.17 -2.50
C GLY A 157 -0.07 -16.98 -1.26
N ILE A 158 0.92 -17.33 -0.43
CA ILE A 158 0.70 -18.00 0.86
C ILE A 158 -0.14 -17.11 1.79
N ALA A 159 0.18 -15.81 1.89
CA ALA A 159 -0.57 -14.87 2.71
C ALA A 159 -2.03 -14.76 2.22
N VAL A 160 -2.25 -14.64 0.92
CA VAL A 160 -3.61 -14.57 0.35
C VAL A 160 -4.40 -15.84 0.65
N GLY A 161 -3.80 -17.02 0.46
CA GLY A 161 -4.43 -18.29 0.80
C GLY A 161 -4.74 -18.42 2.30
N ALA A 162 -3.83 -17.97 3.16
CA ALA A 162 -4.04 -17.95 4.61
C ALA A 162 -5.19 -17.02 5.02
N ALA A 163 -5.31 -15.86 4.36
CA ALA A 163 -6.42 -14.93 4.58
C ALA A 163 -7.77 -15.57 4.20
N MET A 164 -7.84 -16.22 3.02
CA MET A 164 -9.04 -16.96 2.59
C MET A 164 -9.39 -18.12 3.53
N ALA A 165 -8.39 -18.72 4.19
CA ALA A 165 -8.57 -19.78 5.19
C ALA A 165 -8.95 -19.26 6.59
N GLY A 166 -9.11 -17.94 6.77
CA GLY A 166 -9.60 -17.33 8.01
C GLY A 166 -8.53 -16.72 8.92
N LEU A 167 -7.26 -16.66 8.48
CA LEU A 167 -6.21 -15.92 9.18
C LEU A 167 -6.18 -14.44 8.76
N ARG A 168 -5.36 -13.62 9.43
CA ARG A 168 -5.22 -12.18 9.17
C ARG A 168 -3.76 -11.78 8.92
N PRO A 169 -3.18 -12.17 7.78
CA PRO A 169 -1.78 -11.88 7.50
C PRO A 169 -1.51 -10.39 7.32
N VAL A 170 -0.41 -9.94 7.92
CA VAL A 170 0.28 -8.70 7.60
C VAL A 170 1.50 -9.08 6.78
N CYS A 171 1.43 -8.89 5.48
CA CYS A 171 2.46 -9.22 4.52
C CYS A 171 3.37 -7.99 4.29
N GLU A 172 4.64 -8.11 4.64
CA GLU A 172 5.63 -7.03 4.49
C GLU A 172 6.52 -7.25 3.26
N PHE A 173 6.50 -6.27 2.35
CA PHE A 173 7.51 -6.15 1.30
C PHE A 173 8.65 -5.27 1.82
N MET A 174 9.90 -5.69 1.61
CA MET A 174 11.07 -4.89 2.01
C MET A 174 11.00 -3.47 1.42
N THR A 175 10.58 -3.35 0.15
CA THR A 175 10.09 -2.09 -0.43
C THR A 175 8.95 -2.39 -1.40
N PHE A 176 8.05 -1.42 -1.64
CA PHE A 176 7.00 -1.59 -2.64
C PHE A 176 7.51 -1.73 -4.09
N ASN A 177 8.78 -1.40 -4.37
CA ASN A 177 9.39 -1.70 -5.67
C ASN A 177 9.37 -3.21 -5.96
N PHE A 178 9.61 -4.03 -4.94
CA PHE A 178 9.64 -5.49 -5.06
C PHE A 178 8.24 -6.11 -5.09
N SER A 179 7.22 -5.37 -4.62
CA SER A 179 5.82 -5.79 -4.76
C SER A 179 5.40 -6.02 -6.22
N MET A 180 6.12 -5.43 -7.19
CA MET A 180 5.90 -5.71 -8.62
C MET A 180 6.06 -7.20 -8.97
N GLN A 181 6.93 -7.94 -8.28
CA GLN A 181 7.06 -9.39 -8.49
C GLN A 181 5.83 -10.18 -8.01
N ALA A 182 5.05 -9.61 -7.08
CA ALA A 182 3.87 -10.24 -6.49
C ALA A 182 2.55 -9.57 -6.87
N ILE A 183 2.57 -8.60 -7.78
CA ILE A 183 1.42 -7.75 -8.08
C ILE A 183 0.21 -8.55 -8.59
N ASP A 184 0.47 -9.68 -9.26
CA ASP A 184 -0.57 -10.62 -9.69
C ASP A 184 -1.35 -11.20 -8.50
N GLN A 185 -0.67 -11.60 -7.42
CA GLN A 185 -1.33 -12.09 -6.20
C GLN A 185 -2.14 -10.98 -5.52
N VAL A 186 -1.60 -9.76 -5.46
CA VAL A 186 -2.29 -8.61 -4.87
C VAL A 186 -3.56 -8.26 -5.65
N ILE A 187 -3.47 -8.19 -6.98
CA ILE A 187 -4.58 -7.73 -7.83
C ILE A 187 -5.56 -8.88 -8.16
N ASN A 188 -5.06 -9.97 -8.72
CA ASN A 188 -5.91 -11.01 -9.28
C ASN A 188 -6.39 -12.01 -8.22
N SER A 189 -5.49 -12.46 -7.34
CA SER A 189 -5.87 -13.44 -6.31
C SER A 189 -6.56 -12.80 -5.11
N ALA A 190 -6.15 -11.59 -4.73
CA ALA A 190 -6.66 -10.98 -3.52
C ALA A 190 -7.78 -9.97 -3.83
N ALA A 191 -7.49 -8.88 -4.57
CA ALA A 191 -8.42 -7.75 -4.70
C ALA A 191 -9.77 -8.14 -5.33
N LYS A 192 -9.73 -9.02 -6.33
CA LYS A 192 -10.92 -9.39 -7.11
C LYS A 192 -11.73 -10.53 -6.51
N THR A 193 -11.17 -11.30 -5.58
CA THR A 193 -11.80 -12.55 -5.10
C THR A 193 -13.14 -12.33 -4.46
N CYS A 194 -13.30 -11.32 -3.60
CA CYS A 194 -14.60 -11.02 -2.99
C CYS A 194 -15.67 -10.74 -4.06
N TYR A 195 -15.34 -9.92 -5.05
CA TYR A 195 -16.27 -9.61 -6.14
C TYR A 195 -16.57 -10.86 -7.00
N MET A 196 -15.55 -11.62 -7.40
CA MET A 196 -15.70 -12.82 -8.22
C MET A 196 -16.49 -13.93 -7.53
N SER A 197 -16.38 -14.01 -6.20
CA SER A 197 -17.09 -14.98 -5.36
C SER A 197 -18.46 -14.48 -4.89
N ALA A 198 -18.92 -13.32 -5.41
CA ALA A 198 -20.17 -12.67 -4.99
C ALA A 198 -20.28 -12.45 -3.47
N GLY A 199 -19.16 -12.12 -2.82
CA GLY A 199 -19.05 -11.88 -1.38
C GLY A 199 -18.90 -13.14 -0.52
N SER A 200 -18.82 -14.33 -1.11
CA SER A 200 -18.70 -15.58 -0.34
C SER A 200 -17.30 -15.83 0.23
N ILE A 201 -16.25 -15.32 -0.43
CA ILE A 201 -14.87 -15.43 0.03
C ILE A 201 -14.33 -14.05 0.36
N ALA A 202 -14.00 -13.84 1.64
CA ALA A 202 -13.30 -12.65 2.09
C ALA A 202 -11.78 -12.88 2.13
N VAL A 203 -10.99 -11.82 1.90
CA VAL A 203 -9.52 -11.86 1.92
C VAL A 203 -8.97 -10.79 2.87
N PRO A 204 -9.10 -10.95 4.21
CA PRO A 204 -8.61 -9.97 5.18
C PRO A 204 -7.07 -9.97 5.27
N ILE A 205 -6.42 -9.18 4.43
CA ILE A 205 -4.95 -9.09 4.33
C ILE A 205 -4.47 -7.63 4.27
N VAL A 206 -3.34 -7.37 4.92
CA VAL A 206 -2.63 -6.08 4.83
C VAL A 206 -1.30 -6.28 4.09
N PHE A 207 -1.06 -5.47 3.06
CA PHE A 207 0.25 -5.35 2.42
C PHE A 207 0.92 -4.07 2.92
N ARG A 208 2.12 -4.16 3.47
CA ARG A 208 2.86 -2.99 3.94
C ARG A 208 4.31 -3.00 3.52
N GLY A 209 4.91 -1.83 3.54
CA GLY A 209 6.31 -1.61 3.19
C GLY A 209 6.57 -0.13 2.92
N PRO A 210 7.84 0.30 2.89
CA PRO A 210 8.20 1.63 2.42
C PRO A 210 7.90 1.78 0.93
N ASN A 211 7.45 2.97 0.54
CA ASN A 211 7.05 3.32 -0.82
C ASN A 211 7.55 4.73 -1.16
N GLY A 212 7.88 4.98 -2.42
CA GLY A 212 8.37 6.28 -2.88
C GLY A 212 9.89 6.43 -2.78
N ALA A 213 10.35 7.68 -2.86
CA ALA A 213 11.78 8.00 -2.93
C ALA A 213 12.48 7.82 -1.58
N SER A 214 13.75 7.43 -1.63
CA SER A 214 14.67 7.42 -0.48
C SER A 214 16.04 8.00 -0.89
N ALA A 215 16.88 8.34 0.08
CA ALA A 215 18.16 8.98 -0.17
C ALA A 215 19.18 8.00 -0.76
N GLY A 216 19.65 8.27 -1.99
CA GLY A 216 20.80 7.56 -2.59
C GLY A 216 20.53 6.14 -3.09
N VAL A 217 19.27 5.72 -3.22
CA VAL A 217 18.91 4.32 -3.57
C VAL A 217 18.68 4.06 -5.07
N ALA A 218 18.95 5.07 -5.92
CA ALA A 218 18.83 5.01 -7.38
C ALA A 218 17.41 4.65 -7.89
N ALA A 219 17.29 4.35 -9.19
CA ALA A 219 16.02 4.26 -9.91
C ALA A 219 15.11 3.11 -9.45
N GLN A 220 15.68 1.93 -9.14
CA GLN A 220 14.92 0.71 -8.84
C GLN A 220 14.38 0.64 -7.40
N HIS A 221 14.68 1.62 -6.55
CA HIS A 221 14.24 1.66 -5.15
C HIS A 221 13.46 2.95 -4.79
N SER A 222 13.08 3.75 -5.79
CA SER A 222 12.52 5.10 -5.57
C SER A 222 11.11 5.31 -6.13
N GLN A 223 10.44 4.25 -6.58
CA GLN A 223 9.14 4.37 -7.25
C GLN A 223 7.99 4.46 -6.24
N CYS A 224 6.99 5.30 -6.56
CA CYS A 224 5.75 5.40 -5.82
C CYS A 224 4.63 4.62 -6.54
N PHE A 225 4.01 3.66 -5.86
CA PHE A 225 2.98 2.78 -6.41
C PHE A 225 1.55 3.17 -6.01
N ALA A 226 1.35 4.32 -5.36
CA ALA A 226 0.03 4.79 -4.95
C ALA A 226 -0.97 4.82 -6.11
N ALA A 227 -0.53 5.29 -7.29
CA ALA A 227 -1.37 5.33 -8.49
C ALA A 227 -1.71 3.94 -9.05
N TRP A 228 -0.76 3.00 -9.01
CA TRP A 228 -0.97 1.64 -9.53
C TRP A 228 -2.01 0.88 -8.70
N TYR A 229 -1.81 0.85 -7.38
CA TYR A 229 -2.74 0.16 -6.48
C TYR A 229 -4.07 0.92 -6.33
N GLY A 230 -4.04 2.26 -6.31
CA GLY A 230 -5.26 3.08 -6.22
C GLY A 230 -6.16 2.99 -7.46
N HIS A 231 -5.63 2.53 -8.60
CA HIS A 231 -6.41 2.31 -9.81
C HIS A 231 -7.21 0.99 -9.79
N CYS A 232 -6.84 0.03 -8.94
CA CYS A 232 -7.41 -1.31 -8.96
C CYS A 232 -8.62 -1.42 -8.00
N PRO A 233 -9.84 -1.71 -8.50
CA PRO A 233 -10.97 -2.02 -7.64
C PRO A 233 -10.69 -3.24 -6.77
N GLY A 234 -11.24 -3.27 -5.55
CA GLY A 234 -10.94 -4.31 -4.57
C GLY A 234 -9.83 -3.95 -3.57
N LEU A 235 -9.04 -2.91 -3.85
CA LEU A 235 -7.99 -2.41 -2.97
C LEU A 235 -8.39 -1.10 -2.26
N LYS A 236 -8.12 -1.04 -0.95
CA LYS A 236 -8.06 0.18 -0.15
C LYS A 236 -6.58 0.57 -0.08
N VAL A 237 -6.24 1.80 -0.44
CA VAL A 237 -4.84 2.26 -0.42
C VAL A 237 -4.72 3.41 0.54
N VAL A 238 -3.83 3.29 1.51
CA VAL A 238 -3.58 4.32 2.52
C VAL A 238 -2.09 4.68 2.54
N SER A 239 -1.81 5.96 2.77
CA SER A 239 -0.45 6.50 2.79
C SER A 239 -0.33 7.40 4.03
N PRO A 240 0.08 6.84 5.19
CA PRO A 240 0.18 7.62 6.42
C PRO A 240 1.31 8.65 6.33
N TRP A 241 1.17 9.73 7.09
CA TRP A 241 2.21 10.77 7.20
C TRP A 241 2.72 10.92 8.63
N SER A 242 1.82 11.03 9.62
CA SER A 242 2.19 11.18 11.02
C SER A 242 2.25 9.86 11.78
N SER A 243 2.85 9.86 12.97
CA SER A 243 2.85 8.70 13.87
C SER A 243 1.43 8.28 14.30
N GLU A 244 0.53 9.24 14.47
CA GLU A 244 -0.87 9.00 14.80
C GLU A 244 -1.59 8.31 13.64
N ASP A 245 -1.39 8.81 12.41
CA ASP A 245 -1.92 8.19 11.19
C ASP A 245 -1.38 6.77 11.03
N ALA A 246 -0.07 6.57 11.19
CA ALA A 246 0.57 5.29 10.99
C ALA A 246 0.03 4.22 11.97
N LYS A 247 -0.10 4.57 13.26
CA LYS A 247 -0.66 3.66 14.26
C LYS A 247 -2.15 3.41 14.01
N GLY A 248 -2.93 4.47 13.83
CA GLY A 248 -4.38 4.39 13.67
C GLY A 248 -4.79 3.64 12.41
N LEU A 249 -4.19 4.00 11.27
CA LEU A 249 -4.47 3.38 9.97
C LEU A 249 -4.00 1.93 9.93
N LEU A 250 -2.84 1.57 10.49
CA LEU A 250 -2.41 0.16 10.51
C LEU A 250 -3.38 -0.70 11.32
N LYS A 251 -3.78 -0.25 12.50
CA LYS A 251 -4.76 -0.98 13.33
C LYS A 251 -6.12 -1.09 12.63
N ALA A 252 -6.60 0.01 12.05
CA ALA A 252 -7.84 0.00 11.29
C ALA A 252 -7.76 -0.97 10.10
N SER A 253 -6.62 -1.00 9.41
CA SER A 253 -6.37 -1.88 8.27
C SER A 253 -6.38 -3.36 8.66
N ILE A 254 -5.71 -3.72 9.76
CA ILE A 254 -5.68 -5.11 10.26
C ILE A 254 -7.07 -5.57 10.68
N ARG A 255 -7.91 -4.66 11.19
CA ARG A 255 -9.27 -4.95 11.66
C ARG A 255 -10.33 -4.86 10.57
N ASP A 256 -9.98 -4.39 9.37
CA ASP A 256 -10.95 -4.25 8.29
C ASP A 256 -11.35 -5.66 7.82
N ASP A 257 -12.62 -5.98 8.08
CA ASP A 257 -13.26 -7.24 7.69
C ASP A 257 -14.23 -7.06 6.55
N ASN A 258 -14.51 -5.81 6.12
CA ASN A 258 -15.79 -5.39 5.57
C ASN A 258 -16.34 -6.37 4.51
N PRO A 259 -17.25 -7.28 4.89
CA PRO A 259 -17.77 -8.29 3.98
C PRO A 259 -18.80 -7.71 2.98
N GLY A 260 -19.15 -6.43 3.10
CA GLY A 260 -20.16 -5.75 2.27
C GLY A 260 -19.65 -4.56 1.46
N GLU A 261 -18.44 -4.08 1.72
CA GLU A 261 -17.74 -3.17 0.83
C GLU A 261 -16.81 -4.01 -0.03
N TYR A 262 -16.91 -3.94 -1.35
CA TYR A 262 -16.17 -4.76 -2.31
C TYR A 262 -14.65 -4.47 -2.34
N THR A 263 -14.05 -4.11 -1.20
CA THR A 263 -12.68 -3.61 -1.09
C THR A 263 -12.03 -4.17 0.17
N GLN A 264 -11.18 -5.19 0.04
CA GLN A 264 -10.77 -6.07 1.15
C GLN A 264 -9.28 -6.10 1.45
N ILE A 265 -8.50 -5.13 0.95
CA ILE A 265 -7.04 -5.20 1.05
C ILE A 265 -6.52 -3.81 1.32
N VAL A 266 -5.72 -3.66 2.37
CA VAL A 266 -5.07 -2.37 2.64
C VAL A 266 -3.60 -2.42 2.26
N ALA A 267 -3.22 -1.63 1.26
CA ALA A 267 -1.83 -1.33 0.95
C ALA A 267 -1.41 -0.08 1.74
N ILE A 268 -0.52 -0.23 2.72
CA ILE A 268 0.03 0.88 3.52
C ILE A 268 1.35 1.31 2.92
N ALA A 269 1.30 2.43 2.21
CA ALA A 269 2.41 2.99 1.45
C ALA A 269 2.85 4.32 2.04
N ASN A 270 3.59 4.32 3.15
CA ASN A 270 4.60 5.34 3.49
C ASN A 270 5.19 5.09 4.89
N VAL A 271 6.51 4.89 4.93
CA VAL A 271 7.34 5.08 6.12
C VAL A 271 8.60 5.80 5.64
N SER A 272 8.45 7.02 5.14
CA SER A 272 9.62 7.86 4.87
C SER A 272 10.20 8.30 6.22
N SER A 273 11.50 8.09 6.39
CA SER A 273 12.32 8.50 7.53
C SER A 273 12.07 9.93 7.99
#